data_AF-A0A0R0CUR2-F1
#
_entry.id   AF-A0A0R0CUR2-F1
#
_cell.length_a   1.000
_cell.length_b   1.000
_cell.length_c   1.000
_cell.angle_alpha   90.00
_cell.angle_beta   90.00
_cell.angle_gamma   90.00
#
_symmetry.space_group_name_H-M   'P 1'
#
loop_
_entity.id
_entity.type
_entity.pdbx_description
1 polymer ?
#
loop_
_entity_poly.entity_id
_entity_poly.type
_entity_poly.pdbx_seq_one_letter_code
_entity_poly.pdbx_strand_id
1 'polypeptide(L)'
;MNRQQQQGWTLVELAVALVIAALITAAIVPLIPLGTRIAAGDVAGRELDDAQQAIIGYARAQGRLPSADSDGDGKQDAGRTTGWLPNKTLDLPPRIKLRYEVRPSLQESTHSYTPQLPGAFAAQLSSTPGGLDLCMKLLAPPEASLTLPGMPAAFALLHPDGIGNEARDIATTPPGGIDRLSGARLAALGNGELAGRLACMDRVARVQGAALNAQTAYSADQIAEFNAAFRDFDVDVAELVLAQANTGLAFAGLGLAQALIDQALAVILTYAGWPPDGTAIAIGVDITVMVAEHSNALGSIGYAIYQLNLASKDVESGKEGLETAQNVAALAVLQQARANNLYKAAGQAAVNLNDGGIKQ
;
A
#
# COMPACT_ATOMS: atom_id res chain seq x y z
N MET A 1 18.53 -94.81 -9.92
CA MET A 1 18.62 -93.99 -8.69
C MET A 1 20.08 -93.60 -8.49
N ASN A 2 20.47 -92.39 -8.90
CA ASN A 2 21.85 -91.91 -8.71
C ASN A 2 22.07 -91.64 -7.22
N ARG A 3 22.83 -92.52 -6.56
CA ARG A 3 23.41 -92.26 -5.24
C ARG A 3 24.49 -91.18 -5.44
N GLN A 4 24.16 -89.94 -5.10
CA GLN A 4 25.20 -88.94 -4.88
C GLN A 4 26.07 -89.42 -3.72
N GLN A 5 27.34 -89.70 -4.02
CA GLN A 5 28.34 -89.97 -3.00
C GLN A 5 28.52 -88.69 -2.17
N GLN A 6 28.14 -88.75 -0.90
CA GLN A 6 28.52 -87.71 0.06
C GLN A 6 30.03 -87.80 0.25
N GLN A 7 30.77 -86.90 -0.41
CA GLN A 7 32.19 -86.72 -0.16
C GLN A 7 32.36 -86.09 1.21
N GLY A 8 32.97 -86.83 2.13
CA GLY A 8 33.33 -86.34 3.46
C GLY A 8 34.44 -85.29 3.33
N TRP A 9 34.24 -84.15 4.00
CA TRP A 9 35.16 -83.01 3.96
C TRP A 9 36.50 -83.36 4.62
N THR A 10 37.60 -82.89 4.04
CA THR A 10 38.94 -83.07 4.63
C THR A 10 39.19 -82.02 5.72
N LEU A 11 39.93 -82.40 6.78
CA LEU A 11 40.29 -81.49 7.89
C LEU A 11 40.99 -80.21 7.41
N VAL A 12 41.77 -80.31 6.34
CA VAL A 12 42.53 -79.19 5.76
C VAL A 12 41.59 -78.20 5.06
N GLU A 13 40.60 -78.69 4.32
CA GLU A 13 39.63 -77.86 3.61
C GLU A 13 38.75 -77.05 4.57
N LEU A 14 38.41 -77.64 5.72
CA LEU A 14 37.69 -76.94 6.79
C LEU A 14 38.57 -75.89 7.50
N ALA A 15 39.85 -76.18 7.73
CA ALA A 15 40.78 -75.21 8.33
C ALA A 15 41.02 -74.00 7.41
N VAL A 16 41.21 -74.23 6.11
CA VAL A 16 41.37 -73.15 5.13
C VAL A 16 40.10 -72.32 5.02
N ALA A 17 38.93 -72.95 4.99
CA ALA A 17 37.64 -72.24 4.97
C ALA A 17 37.46 -71.33 6.19
N LEU A 18 37.87 -71.78 7.39
CA LEU A 18 37.79 -70.98 8.61
C LEU A 18 38.76 -69.79 8.62
N VAL A 19 39.98 -69.95 8.10
CA VAL A 19 40.95 -68.85 7.99
C VAL A 19 40.44 -67.78 7.01
N ILE A 20 39.91 -68.20 5.86
CA ILE A 20 39.32 -67.28 4.88
C ILE A 20 38.10 -66.57 5.49
N ALA A 21 37.22 -67.31 6.18
CA ALA A 21 36.08 -66.71 6.87
C ALA A 21 36.50 -65.71 7.95
N ALA A 22 37.55 -66.00 8.73
CA ALA A 22 38.08 -65.09 9.74
C ALA A 22 38.66 -63.81 9.12
N LEU A 23 39.39 -63.92 8.00
CA LEU A 23 39.93 -62.77 7.27
C LEU A 23 38.82 -61.90 6.65
N ILE A 24 37.81 -62.53 6.04
CA ILE A 24 36.65 -61.81 5.48
C ILE A 24 35.89 -61.11 6.60
N THR A 25 35.65 -61.78 7.73
CA THR A 25 34.95 -61.21 8.89
C THR A 25 35.74 -60.05 9.48
N ALA A 26 37.07 -60.18 9.62
CA ALA A 26 37.93 -59.10 10.10
C ALA A 26 37.95 -57.87 9.18
N ALA A 27 37.77 -58.06 7.86
CA ALA A 27 37.69 -56.97 6.90
C ALA A 27 36.29 -56.30 6.83
N ILE A 28 35.20 -57.07 6.99
CA ILE A 28 33.82 -56.56 6.85
C ILE A 28 33.29 -55.93 8.14
N VAL A 29 33.59 -56.49 9.32
CA VAL A 29 33.06 -55.99 10.60
C VAL A 29 33.36 -54.50 10.85
N PRO A 30 34.55 -53.96 10.50
CA PRO A 30 34.84 -52.53 10.62
C PRO A 30 34.01 -51.61 9.69
N LEU A 31 33.43 -52.14 8.60
CA LEU A 31 32.64 -51.37 7.63
C LEU A 31 31.16 -51.21 8.02
N ILE A 32 30.62 -52.13 8.83
CA ILE A 32 29.25 -52.07 9.37
C ILE A 32 28.94 -50.73 10.07
N PRO A 33 29.76 -50.21 11.00
CA PRO A 33 29.47 -48.94 11.66
C PRO A 33 29.58 -47.72 10.73
N LEU A 34 30.21 -47.85 9.55
CA LEU A 34 30.30 -46.76 8.57
C LEU A 34 28.96 -46.54 7.87
N GLY A 35 28.28 -47.63 7.48
CA GLY A 35 26.94 -47.56 6.86
C GLY A 35 25.89 -46.96 7.78
N THR A 36 25.90 -47.31 9.07
CA THR A 36 24.97 -46.75 10.06
C THR A 36 25.23 -45.27 10.34
N ARG A 37 26.48 -44.81 10.28
CA ARG A 37 26.84 -43.40 10.46
C ARG A 37 26.35 -42.53 9.29
N ILE A 38 26.45 -43.04 8.06
CA ILE A 38 25.94 -42.35 6.87
C ILE A 38 24.41 -42.25 6.95
N ALA A 39 23.73 -43.37 7.23
CA ALA A 39 22.27 -43.40 7.34
C ALA A 39 21.73 -42.49 8.47
N ALA A 40 22.36 -42.50 9.65
CA ALA A 40 22.02 -41.59 10.75
C ALA A 40 22.24 -40.12 10.36
N GLY A 41 23.31 -39.85 9.61
CA GLY A 41 23.57 -38.53 9.06
C GLY A 41 22.48 -38.03 8.12
N ASP A 42 21.98 -38.86 7.22
CA ASP A 42 20.92 -38.48 6.30
C ASP A 42 19.59 -38.22 7.04
N VAL A 43 19.33 -38.92 8.14
CA VAL A 43 18.16 -38.67 9.01
C VAL A 43 18.30 -37.32 9.70
N ALA A 44 19.44 -37.04 10.35
CA ALA A 44 19.66 -35.79 11.06
C ALA A 44 19.58 -34.55 10.16
N GLY A 45 20.07 -34.65 8.92
CA GLY A 45 19.93 -33.58 7.93
C GLY A 45 18.46 -33.30 7.57
N ARG A 46 17.68 -34.36 7.32
CA ARG A 46 16.25 -34.25 7.04
C ARG A 46 15.45 -33.66 8.19
N GLU A 47 15.74 -34.06 9.43
CA GLU A 47 15.05 -33.50 10.60
C GLU A 47 15.35 -32.01 10.80
N LEU A 48 16.57 -31.55 10.52
CA LEU A 48 16.93 -30.13 10.53
C LEU A 48 16.19 -29.36 9.43
N ASP A 49 16.13 -29.91 8.22
CA ASP A 49 15.43 -29.30 7.08
C ASP A 49 13.91 -29.20 7.32
N ASP A 50 13.28 -30.28 7.81
CA ASP A 50 11.86 -30.32 8.17
C ASP A 50 11.54 -29.27 9.25
N ALA A 51 12.37 -29.20 10.29
CA ALA A 51 12.23 -28.20 11.35
C ALA A 51 12.39 -26.77 10.84
N GLN A 52 13.38 -26.52 9.98
CA GLN A 52 13.58 -25.21 9.36
C GLN A 52 12.37 -24.80 8.52
N GLN A 53 11.80 -25.71 7.72
CA GLN A 53 10.60 -25.43 6.93
C GLN A 53 9.40 -25.13 7.83
N ALA A 54 9.21 -25.87 8.92
CA ALA A 54 8.13 -25.63 9.88
C ALA A 54 8.26 -24.27 10.57
N ILE A 55 9.47 -23.85 10.95
CA ILE A 55 9.72 -22.51 11.52
C ILE A 55 9.39 -21.41 10.50
N ILE A 56 9.79 -21.57 9.23
CA ILE A 56 9.47 -20.60 8.17
C ILE A 56 7.95 -20.53 7.94
N GLY A 57 7.26 -21.68 7.94
CA GLY A 57 5.80 -21.75 7.82
C GLY A 57 5.10 -21.05 8.99
N TYR A 58 5.56 -21.30 10.21
CA TYR A 58 5.07 -20.62 11.41
C TYR A 58 5.31 -19.11 11.34
N ALA A 59 6.50 -18.68 10.92
CA ALA A 59 6.83 -17.27 10.74
C ALA A 59 5.90 -16.57 9.75
N ARG A 60 5.54 -17.24 8.66
CA ARG A 60 4.54 -16.73 7.70
C ARG A 60 3.14 -16.63 8.31
N ALA A 61 2.73 -17.64 9.08
CA ALA A 61 1.39 -17.70 9.67
C ALA A 61 1.21 -16.74 10.85
N GLN A 62 2.24 -16.52 11.66
CA GLN A 62 2.16 -15.78 12.92
C GLN A 62 2.83 -14.40 12.86
N GLY A 63 3.63 -14.11 11.84
CA GLY A 63 4.39 -12.86 11.76
C GLY A 63 5.46 -12.72 12.85
N ARG A 64 5.91 -13.85 13.40
CA ARG A 64 6.97 -13.96 14.42
C ARG A 64 7.56 -15.36 14.42
N LEU A 65 8.77 -15.51 14.93
CA LEU A 65 9.36 -16.83 15.20
C LEU A 65 8.75 -17.42 16.49
N PRO A 66 8.67 -18.76 16.60
CA PRO A 66 8.17 -19.40 17.82
C PRO A 66 9.11 -19.11 18.99
N SER A 67 8.58 -19.05 20.20
CA SER A 67 9.43 -19.10 21.39
C SER A 67 9.91 -20.54 21.63
N ALA A 68 11.03 -20.69 22.33
CA ALA A 68 11.57 -21.99 22.65
C ALA A 68 10.70 -22.71 23.70
N ASP A 69 10.77 -24.04 23.70
CA ASP A 69 10.18 -24.93 24.71
C ASP A 69 11.19 -25.11 25.85
N SER A 70 10.88 -24.61 27.04
CA SER A 70 11.78 -24.66 28.19
C SER A 70 11.50 -25.82 29.15
N ASP A 71 10.32 -26.44 29.10
CA ASP A 71 9.90 -27.53 29.99
C ASP A 71 9.83 -28.91 29.30
N GLY A 72 9.95 -28.94 27.97
CA GLY A 72 9.98 -30.14 27.14
C GLY A 72 8.59 -30.68 26.79
N ASP A 73 7.50 -29.93 27.01
CA ASP A 73 6.14 -30.37 26.70
C ASP A 73 5.81 -30.36 25.20
N GLY A 74 6.70 -29.83 24.37
CA GLY A 74 6.58 -29.69 22.92
C GLY A 74 5.91 -28.38 22.48
N LYS A 75 5.56 -27.48 23.40
CA LYS A 75 4.94 -26.18 23.12
C LYS A 75 5.91 -25.03 23.37
N GLN A 76 5.65 -23.91 22.72
CA GLN A 76 6.44 -22.70 22.95
C GLN A 76 6.13 -22.10 24.33
N ASP A 77 7.16 -21.60 25.01
CA ASP A 77 7.03 -20.83 26.24
C ASP A 77 7.30 -19.35 25.96
N ALA A 78 6.31 -18.49 26.22
CA ALA A 78 6.39 -17.08 25.86
C ALA A 78 7.66 -16.39 26.36
N GLY A 79 8.38 -15.74 25.44
CA GLY A 79 9.61 -14.98 25.74
C GLY A 79 10.86 -15.83 25.99
N ARG A 80 10.77 -17.17 25.89
CA ARG A 80 11.95 -18.04 25.97
C ARG A 80 12.68 -18.06 24.64
N THR A 81 13.95 -17.68 24.65
CA THR A 81 14.80 -17.59 23.45
C THR A 81 15.67 -18.81 23.22
N THR A 82 15.89 -19.63 24.25
CA THR A 82 16.68 -20.85 24.22
C THR A 82 15.89 -22.00 24.82
N GLY A 83 16.02 -23.20 24.26
CA GLY A 83 15.30 -24.38 24.74
C GLY A 83 15.28 -25.53 23.75
N TRP A 84 14.25 -26.35 23.84
CA TRP A 84 13.87 -27.31 22.81
C TRP A 84 13.06 -26.62 21.71
N LEU A 85 13.09 -27.18 20.52
CA LEU A 85 12.19 -26.81 19.44
C LEU A 85 10.75 -27.22 19.83
N PRO A 86 9.76 -26.32 19.80
CA PRO A 86 8.38 -26.63 20.19
C PRO A 86 7.67 -27.47 19.11
N ASN A 87 7.98 -28.75 19.05
CA ASN A 87 7.55 -29.66 17.99
C ASN A 87 6.02 -29.76 17.87
N LYS A 88 5.23 -29.75 18.95
CA LYS A 88 3.76 -29.72 18.88
C LYS A 88 3.22 -28.40 18.35
N THR A 89 3.87 -27.28 18.65
CA THR A 89 3.47 -25.96 18.11
C THR A 89 3.74 -25.88 16.60
N LEU A 90 4.80 -26.55 16.15
CA LEU A 90 5.24 -26.59 14.75
C LEU A 90 4.66 -27.76 13.95
N ASP A 91 3.79 -28.58 14.56
CA ASP A 91 3.23 -29.80 13.98
C ASP A 91 4.31 -30.79 13.46
N LEU A 92 5.43 -30.83 14.16
CA LEU A 92 6.53 -31.76 13.88
C LEU A 92 6.34 -33.07 14.66
N PRO A 93 6.80 -34.21 14.10
CA PRO A 93 6.80 -35.49 14.81
C PRO A 93 7.50 -35.38 16.18
N PRO A 94 6.96 -36.00 17.25
CA PRO A 94 7.52 -35.91 18.60
C PRO A 94 8.92 -36.54 18.75
N ARG A 95 9.35 -37.32 17.75
CA ARG A 95 10.71 -37.85 17.65
C ARG A 95 11.76 -36.78 17.36
N ILE A 96 11.38 -35.70 16.68
CA ILE A 96 12.27 -34.58 16.37
C ILE A 96 12.48 -33.79 17.65
N LYS A 97 13.68 -33.89 18.20
CA LYS A 97 14.11 -33.19 19.42
C LYS A 97 15.39 -32.42 19.15
N LEU A 98 15.20 -31.18 18.70
CA LEU A 98 16.29 -30.27 18.37
C LEU A 98 16.41 -29.21 19.47
N ARG A 99 17.65 -28.79 19.77
CA ARG A 99 17.83 -27.54 20.53
C ARG A 99 17.54 -26.38 19.61
N TYR A 100 16.87 -25.37 20.16
CA TYR A 100 16.43 -24.21 19.42
C TYR A 100 16.88 -22.95 20.16
N GLU A 101 17.43 -22.03 19.38
CA GLU A 101 17.76 -20.70 19.85
C GLU A 101 17.33 -19.67 18.81
N VAL A 102 16.76 -18.56 19.25
CA VAL A 102 16.17 -17.54 18.39
C VAL A 102 16.39 -16.16 18.96
N ARG A 103 16.56 -15.18 18.07
CA ARG A 103 16.75 -13.80 18.48
C ARG A 103 15.48 -13.25 19.17
N PRO A 104 15.60 -12.65 20.37
CA PRO A 104 14.45 -12.17 21.15
C PRO A 104 13.54 -11.23 20.35
N SER A 105 14.11 -10.29 19.59
CA SER A 105 13.33 -9.32 18.83
C SER A 105 12.40 -9.95 17.80
N LEU A 106 12.72 -11.14 17.28
CA LEU A 106 11.94 -11.84 16.27
C LEU A 106 10.76 -12.65 16.84
N GLN A 107 10.66 -12.77 18.17
CA GLN A 107 9.54 -13.43 18.85
C GLN A 107 8.38 -12.49 19.11
N GLU A 108 8.64 -11.18 19.15
CA GLU A 108 7.63 -10.19 19.48
C GLU A 108 6.93 -9.65 18.22
N SER A 109 5.62 -9.46 18.32
CA SER A 109 4.82 -8.73 17.33
C SER A 109 4.62 -7.30 17.81
N THR A 110 5.70 -6.51 17.82
CA THR A 110 5.66 -5.09 18.16
C THR A 110 5.57 -4.25 16.89
N HIS A 111 4.69 -3.24 16.88
CA HIS A 111 4.52 -2.26 15.80
C HIS A 111 5.84 -1.55 15.49
N SER A 112 6.57 -2.07 14.51
CA SER A 112 7.85 -1.55 14.06
C SER A 112 7.74 -0.88 12.70
N TYR A 113 6.67 -1.21 11.97
CA TYR A 113 6.37 -0.72 10.64
C TYR A 113 5.01 -0.04 10.58
N THR A 114 4.96 1.20 10.10
CA THR A 114 3.70 1.86 9.78
C THR A 114 3.88 2.66 8.50
N PRO A 115 3.26 2.25 7.37
CA PRO A 115 3.31 3.03 6.15
C PRO A 115 2.58 4.36 6.36
N GLN A 116 3.08 5.43 5.74
CA GLN A 116 2.42 6.72 5.78
C GLN A 116 1.22 6.70 4.85
N LEU A 117 0.02 6.82 5.42
CA LEU A 117 -1.23 6.97 4.67
C LEU A 117 -1.89 8.32 4.97
N PRO A 118 -2.62 8.92 4.03
CA PRO A 118 -3.34 10.17 4.25
C PRO A 118 -4.74 9.96 4.85
N GLY A 119 -5.16 10.94 5.66
CA GLY A 119 -6.54 11.07 6.14
C GLY A 119 -6.98 9.92 7.05
N ALA A 120 -8.22 9.45 6.84
CA ALA A 120 -8.85 8.43 7.69
C ALA A 120 -8.11 7.08 7.68
N PHE A 121 -7.37 6.75 6.61
CA PHE A 121 -6.61 5.51 6.51
C PHE A 121 -5.39 5.45 7.44
N ALA A 122 -4.82 6.61 7.82
CA ALA A 122 -3.73 6.68 8.79
C ALA A 122 -4.15 6.12 10.15
N ALA A 123 -5.38 6.44 10.58
CA ALA A 123 -5.92 6.00 11.86
C ALA A 123 -6.14 4.48 11.89
N GLN A 124 -6.50 3.86 10.76
CA GLN A 124 -6.77 2.42 10.67
C GLN A 124 -5.53 1.56 10.92
N LEU A 125 -4.34 2.03 10.52
CA LEU A 125 -3.08 1.29 10.68
C LEU A 125 -2.53 1.28 12.11
N SER A 126 -3.08 2.10 13.02
CA SER A 126 -2.46 2.36 14.33
C SER A 126 -2.74 1.30 15.42
N SER A 127 -3.57 0.28 15.16
CA SER A 127 -4.16 -0.56 16.22
C SER A 127 -3.76 -2.05 16.21
N THR A 128 -3.18 -2.57 15.14
CA THR A 128 -2.85 -4.01 15.02
C THR A 128 -1.39 -4.20 14.58
N PRO A 129 -0.58 -5.04 15.27
CA PRO A 129 0.80 -5.29 14.86
C PRO A 129 0.83 -5.63 13.38
N GLY A 130 1.59 -4.85 12.62
CA GLY A 130 1.57 -4.92 11.17
C GLY A 130 2.11 -6.25 10.70
N GLY A 131 1.50 -6.82 9.66
CA GLY A 131 1.93 -8.13 9.15
C GLY A 131 3.36 -8.14 8.57
N LEU A 132 4.03 -6.98 8.49
CA LEU A 132 5.41 -6.78 8.02
C LEU A 132 6.41 -6.46 9.13
N ASP A 133 6.01 -6.41 10.40
CA ASP A 133 6.92 -6.08 11.51
C ASP A 133 8.12 -7.03 11.57
N LEU A 134 7.89 -8.33 11.41
CA LEU A 134 8.97 -9.33 11.31
C LEU A 134 9.95 -9.02 10.18
N CYS A 135 9.44 -8.56 9.02
CA CYS A 135 10.31 -8.19 7.91
C CYS A 135 11.17 -6.99 8.24
N MET A 136 10.63 -5.96 8.87
CA MET A 136 11.44 -4.80 9.30
C MET A 136 12.51 -5.19 10.31
N LYS A 137 12.20 -6.09 11.25
CA LYS A 137 13.17 -6.60 12.24
C LYS A 137 14.26 -7.49 11.65
N LEU A 138 13.98 -8.16 10.53
CA LEU A 138 14.99 -8.93 9.79
C LEU A 138 15.89 -8.03 8.95
N LEU A 139 15.34 -6.96 8.38
CA LEU A 139 16.08 -5.97 7.59
C LEU A 139 16.88 -5.00 8.47
N ALA A 140 16.49 -4.82 9.72
CA ALA A 140 17.22 -4.01 10.68
C ALA A 140 18.60 -4.63 11.02
N PRO A 141 19.61 -3.78 11.31
CA PRO A 141 20.89 -4.25 11.84
C PRO A 141 20.66 -5.12 13.11
N PRO A 142 21.32 -6.27 13.24
CA PRO A 142 21.16 -7.11 14.42
C PRO A 142 21.77 -6.41 15.65
N GLU A 143 20.96 -6.09 16.66
CA GLU A 143 21.43 -5.41 17.89
C GLU A 143 22.19 -6.34 18.85
N ALA A 144 21.89 -7.64 18.81
CA ALA A 144 22.67 -8.70 19.43
C ALA A 144 22.43 -9.96 18.60
N SER A 145 23.45 -10.37 17.85
CA SER A 145 23.43 -11.64 17.15
C SER A 145 23.46 -12.78 18.16
N LEU A 146 22.72 -13.86 17.89
CA LEU A 146 23.15 -15.19 18.29
C LEU A 146 24.62 -15.32 17.87
N THR A 147 25.55 -15.28 18.80
CA THR A 147 26.98 -15.35 18.48
C THR A 147 27.38 -16.79 18.26
N LEU A 148 26.78 -17.47 17.28
CA LEU A 148 27.53 -18.53 16.62
C LEU A 148 28.82 -17.91 16.10
N PRO A 149 29.94 -18.65 16.05
CA PRO A 149 31.24 -18.10 15.70
C PRO A 149 31.19 -17.34 14.37
N GLY A 150 31.03 -16.01 14.45
CA GLY A 150 31.11 -15.05 13.36
C GLY A 150 29.85 -14.71 12.55
N MET A 151 28.64 -15.25 12.80
CA MET A 151 27.46 -14.93 11.96
C MET A 151 26.17 -14.60 12.71
N PRO A 152 25.52 -13.45 12.43
CA PRO A 152 24.21 -13.11 12.99
C PRO A 152 23.11 -14.04 12.46
N ALA A 153 22.70 -15.00 13.27
CA ALA A 153 21.55 -15.85 12.99
C ALA A 153 20.23 -15.20 13.48
N ALA A 154 19.16 -15.38 12.71
CA ALA A 154 17.79 -15.15 13.14
C ALA A 154 17.34 -16.25 14.11
N PHE A 155 17.66 -17.49 13.78
CA PHE A 155 17.54 -18.65 14.67
C PHE A 155 18.56 -19.72 14.31
N ALA A 156 18.74 -20.67 15.22
CA ALA A 156 19.57 -21.84 15.02
C ALA A 156 18.94 -23.09 15.63
N LEU A 157 19.31 -24.23 15.04
CA LEU A 157 18.88 -25.56 15.37
C LEU A 157 20.11 -26.43 15.59
N LEU A 158 20.08 -27.22 16.65
CA LEU A 158 21.11 -28.20 16.92
C LEU A 158 20.50 -29.60 17.02
N HIS A 159 21.06 -30.52 16.24
CA HIS A 159 20.74 -31.93 16.34
C HIS A 159 21.66 -32.60 17.38
N PRO A 160 21.11 -33.31 18.37
CA PRO A 160 21.87 -33.91 19.47
C PRO A 160 22.73 -35.14 19.09
N ASP A 161 22.92 -35.45 17.80
CA ASP A 161 23.58 -36.68 17.31
C ASP A 161 25.12 -36.64 17.42
N GLY A 162 25.62 -36.24 18.60
CA GLY A 162 27.02 -36.40 18.97
C GLY A 162 27.39 -37.87 19.14
N ILE A 163 28.66 -38.22 18.91
CA ILE A 163 29.17 -39.57 19.11
C ILE A 163 29.61 -39.70 20.57
N GLY A 164 29.12 -40.71 21.31
CA GLY A 164 29.58 -40.99 22.68
C GLY A 164 28.97 -40.08 23.76
N ASN A 165 29.79 -39.61 24.71
CA ASN A 165 29.33 -38.82 25.86
C ASN A 165 28.77 -37.43 25.49
N GLU A 166 28.99 -36.97 24.25
CA GLU A 166 28.57 -35.66 23.74
C GLU A 166 27.05 -35.55 23.53
N ALA A 167 26.38 -36.63 23.10
CA ALA A 167 24.91 -36.68 23.02
C ALA A 167 24.25 -36.59 24.41
N ARG A 168 24.94 -37.10 25.44
CA ARG A 168 24.50 -37.04 26.84
C ARG A 168 24.66 -35.62 27.39
N ASP A 169 25.76 -34.94 27.08
CA ASP A 169 25.98 -33.55 27.46
C ASP A 169 24.95 -32.60 26.82
N ILE A 170 24.59 -32.79 25.54
CA ILE A 170 23.54 -31.98 24.88
C ILE A 170 22.17 -32.17 25.55
N ALA A 171 21.88 -33.35 26.10
CA ALA A 171 20.64 -33.64 26.82
C ALA A 171 20.64 -33.15 28.28
N THR A 172 21.81 -33.08 28.94
CA THR A 172 21.93 -32.69 30.36
C THR A 172 22.41 -31.26 30.60
N THR A 173 22.91 -30.57 29.56
CA THR A 173 23.27 -29.15 29.67
C THR A 173 21.97 -28.32 29.78
N PRO A 174 21.90 -27.39 30.76
CA PRO A 174 20.78 -26.44 30.86
C PRO A 174 20.55 -25.75 29.51
N PRO A 175 19.30 -25.35 29.18
CA PRO A 175 19.04 -24.56 27.99
C PRO A 175 19.87 -23.26 28.05
N GLY A 176 20.98 -23.26 27.33
CA GLY A 176 21.95 -22.17 27.20
C GLY A 176 22.45 -22.13 25.77
N GLY A 177 23.25 -21.11 25.44
CA GLY A 177 23.69 -20.86 24.08
C GLY A 177 24.36 -22.08 23.42
N ILE A 178 24.05 -22.27 22.14
CA ILE A 178 24.61 -23.31 21.24
C ILE A 178 26.14 -23.30 21.14
N ASP A 179 26.80 -22.23 21.61
CA ASP A 179 28.27 -22.02 21.64
C ASP A 179 29.07 -23.07 22.41
N ARG A 180 28.42 -23.96 23.17
CA ARG A 180 29.09 -24.95 24.03
C ARG A 180 29.15 -26.37 23.47
N LEU A 181 28.68 -26.58 22.24
CA LEU A 181 28.38 -27.92 21.73
C LEU A 181 29.24 -28.28 20.52
N SER A 182 30.46 -28.74 20.78
CA SER A 182 31.34 -29.36 19.79
C SER A 182 30.82 -30.76 19.40
N GLY A 183 30.82 -31.08 18.10
CA GLY A 183 30.45 -32.40 17.57
C GLY A 183 28.99 -32.56 17.10
N ALA A 184 28.12 -31.59 17.39
CA ALA A 184 26.72 -31.61 17.00
C ALA A 184 26.47 -30.98 15.62
N ARG A 185 25.45 -31.48 14.90
CA ARG A 185 25.04 -30.89 13.62
C ARG A 185 24.22 -29.65 13.86
N LEU A 186 24.63 -28.57 13.22
CA LEU A 186 24.07 -27.24 13.40
C LEU A 186 23.49 -26.76 12.08
N ALA A 187 22.25 -26.27 12.12
CA ALA A 187 21.65 -25.48 11.05
C ALA A 187 21.31 -24.11 11.62
N ALA A 188 21.79 -23.03 11.00
CA ALA A 188 21.49 -21.67 11.40
C ALA A 188 21.05 -20.86 10.19
N LEU A 189 20.02 -20.03 10.38
CA LEU A 189 19.48 -19.19 9.32
C LEU A 189 19.72 -17.73 9.67
N GLY A 190 20.46 -17.01 8.82
CA GLY A 190 20.71 -15.58 9.00
C GLY A 190 19.47 -14.71 8.73
N ASN A 191 19.50 -13.45 9.16
CA ASN A 191 18.40 -12.51 8.90
C ASN A 191 18.12 -12.34 7.41
N GLY A 192 19.17 -12.12 6.63
CA GLY A 192 19.04 -11.88 5.19
C GLY A 192 18.50 -13.10 4.46
N GLU A 193 18.92 -14.30 4.85
CA GLU A 193 18.41 -15.54 4.25
C GLU A 193 16.93 -15.75 4.61
N LEU A 194 16.56 -15.59 5.87
CA LEU A 194 15.15 -15.68 6.29
C LEU A 194 14.30 -14.61 5.60
N ALA A 195 14.78 -13.36 5.52
CA ALA A 195 14.12 -12.27 4.82
C ALA A 195 13.89 -12.59 3.33
N GLY A 196 14.89 -13.20 2.67
CA GLY A 196 14.79 -13.68 1.30
C GLY A 196 13.73 -14.77 1.14
N ARG A 197 13.72 -15.79 2.02
CA ARG A 197 12.73 -16.87 2.01
C ARG A 197 11.31 -16.40 2.33
N LEU A 198 11.16 -15.30 3.07
CA LEU A 198 9.86 -14.66 3.35
C LEU A 198 9.45 -13.63 2.30
N ALA A 199 10.30 -13.36 1.29
CA ALA A 199 10.10 -12.30 0.29
C ALA A 199 9.88 -10.90 0.92
N CYS A 200 10.58 -10.60 2.02
CA CYS A 200 10.35 -9.40 2.81
C CYS A 200 10.52 -8.10 2.00
N MET A 201 11.56 -8.02 1.17
CA MET A 201 11.82 -6.82 0.36
C MET A 201 10.67 -6.52 -0.62
N ASP A 202 10.17 -7.56 -1.30
CA ASP A 202 9.08 -7.45 -2.26
C ASP A 202 7.76 -7.05 -1.59
N ARG A 203 7.45 -7.65 -0.43
CA ARG A 203 6.24 -7.32 0.34
C ARG A 203 6.27 -5.89 0.89
N VAL A 204 7.37 -5.48 1.50
CA VAL A 204 7.55 -4.11 2.00
C VAL A 204 7.48 -3.12 0.84
N ALA A 205 8.12 -3.42 -0.30
CA ALA A 205 8.05 -2.57 -1.49
C ALA A 205 6.62 -2.43 -2.03
N ARG A 206 5.83 -3.52 -2.07
CA ARG A 206 4.42 -3.46 -2.47
C ARG A 206 3.58 -2.57 -1.54
N VAL A 207 3.74 -2.71 -0.22
CA VAL A 207 3.00 -1.89 0.74
C VAL A 207 3.43 -0.42 0.64
N GLN A 208 4.73 -0.13 0.56
CA GLN A 208 5.22 1.23 0.37
C GLN A 208 4.75 1.84 -0.95
N GLY A 209 4.78 1.09 -2.04
CA GLY A 209 4.28 1.53 -3.35
C GLY A 209 2.78 1.83 -3.32
N ALA A 210 1.99 0.98 -2.65
CA ALA A 210 0.55 1.21 -2.46
C ALA A 210 0.28 2.43 -1.58
N ALA A 211 1.05 2.63 -0.51
CA ALA A 211 0.94 3.79 0.35
C ALA A 211 1.27 5.10 -0.39
N LEU A 212 2.34 5.10 -1.18
CA LEU A 212 2.68 6.23 -2.05
C LEU A 212 1.57 6.50 -3.07
N ASN A 213 0.99 5.46 -3.68
CA ASN A 213 -0.13 5.61 -4.60
C ASN A 213 -1.39 6.16 -3.92
N ALA A 214 -1.64 5.79 -2.66
CA ALA A 214 -2.72 6.39 -1.87
C ALA A 214 -2.46 7.88 -1.59
N GLN A 215 -1.20 8.24 -1.31
CA GLN A 215 -0.80 9.63 -1.12
C GLN A 215 -0.97 10.47 -2.39
N THR A 216 -0.60 9.94 -3.57
CA THR A 216 -0.79 10.64 -4.84
C THR A 216 -2.27 10.77 -5.19
N ALA A 217 -3.07 9.72 -4.97
CA ALA A 217 -4.51 9.77 -5.18
C ALA A 217 -5.21 10.76 -4.26
N TYR A 218 -4.78 10.87 -2.99
CA TYR A 218 -5.27 11.89 -2.06
C TYR A 218 -4.97 13.31 -2.54
N SER A 219 -3.73 13.58 -3.00
CA SER A 219 -3.40 14.89 -3.56
C SER A 219 -4.21 15.22 -4.80
N ALA A 220 -4.49 14.22 -5.66
CA ALA A 220 -5.34 14.40 -6.83
C ALA A 220 -6.81 14.68 -6.46
N ASP A 221 -7.34 14.02 -5.44
CA ASP A 221 -8.68 14.28 -4.88
C ASP A 221 -8.79 15.71 -4.36
N GLN A 222 -7.80 16.17 -3.60
CA GLN A 222 -7.75 17.54 -3.09
C GLN A 222 -7.70 18.60 -4.20
N ILE A 223 -6.94 18.35 -5.26
CA ILE A 223 -6.92 19.24 -6.44
C ILE A 223 -8.27 19.23 -7.15
N ALA A 224 -8.92 18.07 -7.27
CA ALA A 224 -10.21 17.95 -7.91
C ALA A 224 -11.32 18.62 -7.10
N GLU A 225 -11.28 18.53 -5.77
CA GLU A 225 -12.17 19.25 -4.85
C GLU A 225 -12.00 20.77 -5.00
N PHE A 226 -10.76 21.26 -4.99
CA PHE A 226 -10.49 22.68 -5.24
C PHE A 226 -10.98 23.11 -6.62
N ASN A 227 -10.77 22.29 -7.66
CA ASN A 227 -11.24 22.61 -9.01
C ASN A 227 -12.76 22.67 -9.09
N ALA A 228 -13.47 21.74 -8.48
CA ALA A 228 -14.93 21.74 -8.42
C ALA A 228 -15.45 23.01 -7.72
N ALA A 229 -14.87 23.37 -6.57
CA ALA A 229 -15.22 24.60 -5.86
C ALA A 229 -14.93 25.87 -6.69
N PHE A 230 -13.82 25.89 -7.43
CA PHE A 230 -13.52 27.00 -8.32
C PHE A 230 -14.53 27.12 -9.48
N ARG A 231 -14.98 25.99 -10.05
CA ARG A 231 -16.00 26.02 -11.11
C ARG A 231 -17.39 26.41 -10.62
N ASP A 232 -17.72 26.08 -9.38
CA ASP A 232 -18.93 26.57 -8.73
C ASP A 232 -18.89 28.10 -8.59
N PHE A 233 -17.75 28.65 -8.16
CA PHE A 233 -17.54 30.09 -8.13
C PHE A 233 -17.61 30.74 -9.53
N ASP A 234 -17.12 30.10 -10.58
CA ASP A 234 -17.27 30.59 -11.96
C ASP A 234 -18.75 30.69 -12.37
N VAL A 235 -19.61 29.78 -11.90
CA VAL A 235 -21.07 29.83 -12.13
C VAL A 235 -21.67 31.03 -11.42
N ASP A 236 -21.34 31.26 -10.14
CA ASP A 236 -21.79 32.44 -9.39
C ASP A 236 -21.39 33.75 -10.09
N VAL A 237 -20.16 33.82 -10.61
CA VAL A 237 -19.67 34.97 -11.38
C VAL A 237 -20.46 35.12 -12.68
N ALA A 238 -20.74 34.02 -13.40
CA ALA A 238 -21.53 34.06 -14.63
C ALA A 238 -22.98 34.51 -14.39
N GLU A 239 -23.60 34.08 -13.28
CA GLU A 239 -24.92 34.55 -12.84
C GLU A 239 -24.90 36.06 -12.56
N LEU A 240 -23.85 36.55 -11.89
CA LEU A 240 -23.68 37.97 -11.62
C LEU A 240 -23.51 38.78 -12.91
N VAL A 241 -22.72 38.28 -13.87
CA VAL A 241 -22.54 38.91 -15.19
C VAL A 241 -23.87 38.98 -15.96
N LEU A 242 -24.66 37.90 -15.96
CA LEU A 242 -25.98 37.89 -16.57
C LEU A 242 -26.95 38.86 -15.87
N ALA A 243 -26.92 38.93 -14.54
CA ALA A 243 -27.71 39.90 -13.78
C ALA A 243 -27.32 41.34 -14.14
N GLN A 244 -26.01 41.63 -14.25
CA GLN A 244 -25.51 42.95 -14.68
C GLN A 244 -25.95 43.27 -16.11
N ALA A 245 -25.87 42.33 -17.05
CA ALA A 245 -26.35 42.51 -18.43
C ALA A 245 -27.86 42.82 -18.47
N ASN A 246 -28.68 42.12 -17.67
CA ASN A 246 -30.11 42.41 -17.55
C ASN A 246 -30.38 43.82 -17.00
N THR A 247 -29.61 44.27 -16.00
CA THR A 247 -29.73 45.65 -15.51
C THR A 247 -29.32 46.68 -16.57
N GLY A 248 -28.27 46.41 -17.35
CA GLY A 248 -27.84 47.24 -18.46
C GLY A 248 -28.91 47.36 -19.55
N LEU A 249 -29.56 46.24 -19.90
CA LEU A 249 -30.70 46.22 -20.82
C LEU A 249 -31.88 47.06 -20.31
N ALA A 250 -32.20 46.98 -19.02
CA ALA A 250 -33.25 47.79 -18.42
C ALA A 250 -32.94 49.30 -18.49
N PHE A 251 -31.71 49.70 -18.19
CA PHE A 251 -31.28 51.10 -18.33
C PHE A 251 -31.28 51.58 -19.79
N ALA A 252 -30.88 50.74 -20.75
CA ALA A 252 -30.98 51.07 -22.17
C ALA A 252 -32.45 51.27 -22.61
N GLY A 253 -33.37 50.45 -22.09
CA GLY A 253 -34.81 50.61 -22.30
C GLY A 253 -35.36 51.92 -21.72
N LEU A 254 -34.93 52.29 -20.52
CA LEU A 254 -35.28 53.60 -19.92
C LEU A 254 -34.71 54.77 -20.73
N GLY A 255 -33.48 54.65 -21.23
CA GLY A 255 -32.88 55.66 -22.11
C GLY A 255 -33.67 55.85 -23.41
N LEU A 256 -34.14 54.76 -24.02
CA LEU A 256 -35.03 54.82 -25.18
C LEU A 256 -36.37 55.47 -24.84
N ALA A 257 -36.99 55.10 -23.71
CA ALA A 257 -38.25 55.70 -23.27
C ALA A 257 -38.10 57.22 -23.03
N GLN A 258 -37.01 57.64 -22.39
CA GLN A 258 -36.71 59.06 -22.18
C GLN A 258 -36.53 59.80 -23.51
N ALA A 259 -35.77 59.24 -24.45
CA ALA A 259 -35.58 59.84 -25.78
C ALA A 259 -36.91 60.01 -26.54
N LEU A 260 -37.84 59.06 -26.38
CA LEU A 260 -39.19 59.16 -26.95
C LEU A 260 -40.05 60.23 -26.25
N ILE A 261 -39.96 60.35 -24.92
CA ILE A 261 -40.65 61.40 -24.16
C ILE A 261 -40.12 62.79 -24.55
N ASP A 262 -38.80 62.95 -24.65
CA ASP A 262 -38.16 64.20 -25.06
C ASP A 262 -38.61 64.62 -26.47
N GLN A 263 -38.71 63.66 -27.40
CA GLN A 263 -39.27 63.93 -28.73
C GLN A 263 -40.75 64.35 -28.67
N ALA A 264 -41.56 63.67 -27.86
CA ALA A 264 -42.98 64.00 -27.72
C ALA A 264 -43.19 65.40 -27.12
N LEU A 265 -42.40 65.77 -26.11
CA LEU A 265 -42.40 67.11 -25.52
C LEU A 265 -41.99 68.18 -26.54
N ALA A 266 -40.93 67.94 -27.33
CA ALA A 266 -40.50 68.86 -28.38
C ALA A 266 -41.61 69.11 -29.42
N VAL A 267 -42.29 68.06 -29.86
CA VAL A 267 -43.45 68.16 -30.77
C VAL A 267 -44.57 68.99 -30.14
N ILE A 268 -44.97 68.68 -28.90
CA ILE A 268 -46.06 69.38 -28.20
C ILE A 268 -45.75 70.86 -27.99
N LEU A 269 -44.53 71.19 -27.54
CA LEU A 269 -44.10 72.57 -27.30
C LEU A 269 -44.05 73.40 -28.60
N THR A 270 -43.63 72.78 -29.70
CA THR A 270 -43.65 73.38 -31.04
C THR A 270 -45.08 73.73 -31.47
N TYR A 271 -46.04 72.83 -31.26
CA TYR A 271 -47.46 73.11 -31.55
C TYR A 271 -48.08 74.14 -30.59
N ALA A 272 -47.54 74.28 -29.38
CA ALA A 272 -48.02 75.23 -28.38
C ALA A 272 -47.43 76.65 -28.52
N GLY A 273 -46.54 76.88 -29.50
CA GLY A 273 -45.95 78.20 -29.78
C GLY A 273 -44.81 78.62 -28.85
N TRP A 274 -44.12 77.67 -28.22
CA TRP A 274 -42.92 77.89 -27.41
C TRP A 274 -41.66 77.90 -28.31
N PRO A 275 -40.67 78.79 -28.10
CA PRO A 275 -40.43 79.67 -26.94
C PRO A 275 -41.16 81.04 -26.98
N PRO A 276 -41.42 81.67 -25.81
CA PRO A 276 -42.36 82.79 -25.64
C PRO A 276 -41.83 84.17 -26.06
N ASP A 277 -40.59 84.27 -26.53
CA ASP A 277 -39.90 85.50 -26.94
C ASP A 277 -40.35 86.06 -28.31
N GLY A 278 -41.48 85.58 -28.83
CA GLY A 278 -42.18 86.20 -29.96
C GLY A 278 -41.49 86.04 -31.33
N THR A 279 -40.36 85.37 -31.39
CA THR A 279 -39.67 84.99 -32.63
C THR A 279 -40.44 83.91 -33.41
N ALA A 280 -41.42 83.26 -32.78
CA ALA A 280 -42.14 82.14 -33.37
C ALA A 280 -43.38 82.47 -34.22
N ILE A 281 -43.98 83.68 -34.09
CA ILE A 281 -45.35 83.91 -34.64
C ILE A 281 -45.44 85.04 -35.69
N ALA A 282 -44.38 85.79 -36.00
CA ALA A 282 -44.49 86.90 -36.97
C ALA A 282 -43.57 86.85 -38.21
N ILE A 283 -42.59 85.96 -38.27
CA ILE A 283 -41.72 85.78 -39.45
C ILE A 283 -41.45 84.30 -39.54
N GLY A 284 -41.55 83.70 -40.74
CA GLY A 284 -41.33 82.27 -40.97
C GLY A 284 -40.13 81.77 -40.18
N VAL A 285 -40.42 81.13 -39.04
CA VAL A 285 -39.44 80.46 -38.21
C VAL A 285 -38.73 79.52 -39.14
N ASP A 286 -37.44 79.77 -39.32
CA ASP A 286 -36.62 79.06 -40.26
C ASP A 286 -36.84 77.57 -40.00
N ILE A 287 -37.47 76.88 -40.96
CA ILE A 287 -37.83 75.44 -40.88
C ILE A 287 -36.61 74.66 -40.35
N THR A 288 -35.42 75.14 -40.64
CA THR A 288 -34.10 74.74 -40.17
C THR A 288 -33.94 74.59 -38.65
N VAL A 289 -34.50 75.45 -37.77
CA VAL A 289 -34.33 75.31 -36.30
C VAL A 289 -35.26 74.23 -35.74
N MET A 290 -36.53 74.20 -36.17
CA MET A 290 -37.48 73.15 -35.79
C MET A 290 -37.04 71.78 -36.33
N VAL A 291 -36.51 71.74 -37.55
CA VAL A 291 -35.90 70.53 -38.14
C VAL A 291 -34.60 70.16 -37.43
N ALA A 292 -33.80 71.12 -36.94
CA ALA A 292 -32.59 70.84 -36.16
C ALA A 292 -32.93 70.17 -34.81
N GLU A 293 -33.93 70.65 -34.08
CA GLU A 293 -34.34 70.04 -32.81
C GLU A 293 -34.95 68.64 -33.02
N HIS A 294 -35.81 68.49 -34.03
CA HIS A 294 -36.39 67.19 -34.39
C HIS A 294 -35.34 66.20 -34.93
N SER A 295 -34.32 66.65 -35.67
CA SER A 295 -33.26 65.77 -36.21
C SER A 295 -32.28 65.30 -35.13
N ASN A 296 -31.93 66.14 -34.17
CA ASN A 296 -31.15 65.75 -33.00
C ASN A 296 -31.92 64.74 -32.12
N ALA A 297 -33.23 64.95 -31.91
CA ALA A 297 -34.08 64.02 -31.20
C ALA A 297 -34.17 62.64 -31.90
N LEU A 298 -34.35 62.62 -33.23
CA LEU A 298 -34.33 61.38 -34.02
C LEU A 298 -32.96 60.68 -33.97
N GLY A 299 -31.86 61.42 -33.98
CA GLY A 299 -30.51 60.88 -33.79
C GLY A 299 -30.33 60.23 -32.40
N SER A 300 -30.86 60.85 -31.35
CA SER A 300 -30.81 60.31 -29.98
C SER A 300 -31.61 59.00 -29.84
N ILE A 301 -32.76 58.89 -30.52
CA ILE A 301 -33.56 57.65 -30.57
C ILE A 301 -32.81 56.56 -31.33
N GLY A 302 -32.17 56.89 -32.47
CA GLY A 302 -31.34 55.94 -33.21
C GLY A 302 -30.18 55.39 -32.37
N TYR A 303 -29.52 56.25 -31.60
CA TYR A 303 -28.47 55.85 -30.65
C TYR A 303 -29.04 54.99 -29.51
N ALA A 304 -30.20 55.35 -28.95
CA ALA A 304 -30.85 54.57 -27.90
C ALA A 304 -31.29 53.16 -28.39
N ILE A 305 -31.81 53.05 -29.62
CA ILE A 305 -32.12 51.76 -30.26
C ILE A 305 -30.85 50.93 -30.47
N TYR A 306 -29.75 51.55 -30.91
CA TYR A 306 -28.46 50.88 -31.04
C TYR A 306 -27.96 50.34 -29.69
N GLN A 307 -28.03 51.15 -28.63
CA GLN A 307 -27.65 50.72 -27.28
C GLN A 307 -28.55 49.60 -26.74
N LEU A 308 -29.86 49.65 -27.02
CA LEU A 308 -30.79 48.56 -26.70
C LEU A 308 -30.41 47.25 -27.42
N ASN A 309 -30.01 47.32 -28.70
CA ASN A 309 -29.60 46.14 -29.46
C ASN A 309 -28.30 45.53 -28.90
N LEU A 310 -27.32 46.36 -28.55
CA LEU A 310 -26.08 45.91 -27.90
C LEU A 310 -26.39 45.23 -26.55
N ALA A 311 -27.17 45.89 -25.70
CA ALA A 311 -27.52 45.34 -24.39
C ALA A 311 -28.33 44.03 -24.50
N SER A 312 -29.16 43.88 -25.54
CA SER A 312 -29.87 42.62 -25.81
C SER A 312 -28.90 41.49 -26.19
N LYS A 313 -27.85 41.79 -26.98
CA LYS A 313 -26.81 40.81 -27.32
C LYS A 313 -25.96 40.44 -26.11
N ASP A 314 -25.68 41.39 -25.22
CA ASP A 314 -24.95 41.13 -23.98
C ASP A 314 -25.71 40.17 -23.06
N VAL A 315 -27.05 40.29 -22.99
CA VAL A 315 -27.89 39.34 -22.25
C VAL A 315 -27.88 37.94 -22.87
N GLU A 316 -27.92 37.83 -24.20
CA GLU A 316 -27.86 36.54 -24.90
C GLU A 316 -26.50 35.86 -24.67
N SER A 317 -25.41 36.59 -24.87
CA SER A 317 -24.04 36.13 -24.57
C SER A 317 -23.88 35.73 -23.10
N GLY A 318 -24.47 36.50 -22.16
CA GLY A 318 -24.47 36.17 -20.74
C GLY A 318 -25.19 34.85 -20.42
N LYS A 319 -26.29 34.53 -21.11
CA LYS A 319 -27.00 33.24 -20.94
C LYS A 319 -26.16 32.06 -21.45
N GLU A 320 -25.56 32.20 -22.62
CA GLU A 320 -24.66 31.17 -23.19
C GLU A 320 -23.43 30.94 -22.30
N GLY A 321 -22.87 32.03 -21.74
CA GLY A 321 -21.77 31.98 -20.78
C GLY A 321 -22.15 31.24 -19.50
N LEU A 322 -23.33 31.52 -18.94
CA LEU A 322 -23.85 30.82 -17.76
C LEU A 322 -24.07 29.33 -18.02
N GLU A 323 -24.70 28.97 -19.13
CA GLU A 323 -24.91 27.56 -19.51
C GLU A 323 -23.57 26.82 -19.67
N THR A 324 -22.58 27.46 -20.29
CA THR A 324 -21.24 26.90 -20.43
C THR A 324 -20.57 26.70 -19.06
N ALA A 325 -20.65 27.68 -18.17
CA ALA A 325 -20.10 27.59 -16.82
C ALA A 325 -20.75 26.43 -16.03
N GLN A 326 -22.08 26.30 -16.11
CA GLN A 326 -22.83 25.20 -15.47
C GLN A 326 -22.41 23.82 -15.99
N ASN A 327 -22.24 23.68 -17.31
CA ASN A 327 -21.78 22.43 -17.92
C ASN A 327 -20.36 22.05 -17.48
N VAL A 328 -19.45 23.03 -17.39
CA VAL A 328 -18.06 22.80 -16.93
C VAL A 328 -18.03 22.46 -15.44
N ALA A 329 -18.85 23.12 -14.61
CA ALA A 329 -18.99 22.80 -13.19
C ALA A 329 -19.52 21.38 -12.97
N ALA A 330 -20.55 20.96 -13.72
CA ALA A 330 -21.08 19.60 -13.66
C ALA A 330 -20.02 18.54 -14.00
N LEU A 331 -19.19 18.79 -15.02
CA LEU A 331 -18.07 17.92 -15.37
C LEU A 331 -17.00 17.88 -14.27
N ALA A 332 -16.69 19.00 -13.63
CA ALA A 332 -15.72 19.07 -12.54
C ALA A 332 -16.15 18.24 -11.31
N VAL A 333 -17.44 18.28 -10.95
CA VAL A 333 -18.02 17.46 -9.87
C VAL A 333 -17.88 15.95 -10.18
N LEU A 334 -18.12 15.54 -11.42
CA LEU A 334 -17.91 14.13 -11.83
C LEU A 334 -16.43 13.72 -11.73
N GLN A 335 -15.51 14.60 -12.10
CA GLN A 335 -14.07 14.36 -11.97
C GLN A 335 -13.63 14.24 -10.51
N GLN A 336 -14.15 15.11 -9.64
CA GLN A 336 -13.94 15.01 -8.19
C GLN A 336 -14.45 13.68 -7.64
N ALA A 337 -15.68 13.26 -7.98
CA ALA A 337 -16.22 11.97 -7.53
C ALA A 337 -15.34 10.78 -7.98
N ARG A 338 -14.80 10.84 -9.20
CA ARG A 338 -13.85 9.83 -9.69
C ARG A 338 -12.54 9.86 -8.90
N ALA A 339 -11.98 11.03 -8.65
CA ALA A 339 -10.75 11.19 -7.87
C ALA A 339 -10.91 10.66 -6.44
N ASN A 340 -12.03 10.96 -5.79
CA ASN A 340 -12.38 10.47 -4.46
C ASN A 340 -12.47 8.94 -4.41
N ASN A 341 -13.13 8.33 -5.41
CA ASN A 341 -13.22 6.88 -5.50
C ASN A 341 -11.84 6.23 -5.70
N LEU A 342 -10.96 6.84 -6.51
CA LEU A 342 -9.58 6.37 -6.69
C LEU A 342 -8.77 6.49 -5.38
N TYR A 343 -8.92 7.61 -4.65
CA TYR A 343 -8.31 7.79 -3.33
C TYR A 343 -8.76 6.69 -2.36
N LYS A 344 -10.07 6.45 -2.24
CA LYS A 344 -10.61 5.39 -1.37
C LYS A 344 -10.11 4.00 -1.76
N ALA A 345 -10.11 3.68 -3.05
CA ALA A 345 -9.63 2.40 -3.55
C ALA A 345 -8.13 2.19 -3.28
N ALA A 346 -7.31 3.22 -3.52
CA ALA A 346 -5.87 3.17 -3.28
C ALA A 346 -5.54 3.06 -1.78
N GLY A 347 -6.23 3.84 -0.93
CA GLY A 347 -6.11 3.76 0.53
C GLY A 347 -6.46 2.37 1.06
N GLN A 348 -7.60 1.82 0.64
CA GLN A 348 -8.03 0.48 1.07
C GLN A 348 -7.07 -0.62 0.57
N ALA A 349 -6.56 -0.51 -0.66
CA ALA A 349 -5.58 -1.45 -1.18
C ALA A 349 -4.29 -1.46 -0.34
N ALA A 350 -3.81 -0.29 0.08
CA ALA A 350 -2.63 -0.17 0.93
C ALA A 350 -2.86 -0.79 2.32
N VAL A 351 -4.04 -0.57 2.93
CA VAL A 351 -4.43 -1.20 4.20
C VAL A 351 -4.47 -2.72 4.05
N ASN A 352 -5.15 -3.23 3.02
CA ASN A 352 -5.28 -4.68 2.79
C ASN A 352 -3.91 -5.37 2.57
N LEU A 353 -2.99 -4.71 1.88
CA LEU A 353 -1.63 -5.24 1.68
C LEU A 353 -0.84 -5.22 2.99
N ASN A 354 -0.97 -4.18 3.81
CA ASN A 354 -0.34 -4.10 5.12
C ASN A 354 -0.85 -5.18 6.08
N ASP A 355 -2.17 -5.37 6.15
CA ASP A 355 -2.83 -6.37 7.00
C ASP A 355 -2.50 -7.79 6.55
N GLY A 356 -2.34 -7.98 5.23
CA GLY A 356 -1.86 -9.22 4.64
C GLY A 356 -0.41 -9.56 5.01
N GLY A 357 0.46 -8.55 5.04
CA GLY A 357 1.87 -8.68 5.43
C GLY A 357 2.59 -9.88 4.83
N ILE A 358 3.11 -10.75 5.69
CA ILE A 358 3.87 -11.96 5.29
C ILE A 358 2.94 -13.15 4.94
N LYS A 359 1.64 -13.07 5.22
CA LYS A 359 0.67 -14.16 4.95
C LYS A 359 0.27 -14.27 3.48
N GLN A 360 0.39 -13.19 2.70
CA GLN A 360 -0.11 -13.11 1.32
C GLN A 360 0.75 -13.79 0.27
#